data_AF-A0AAN6WF43-F1
#
_entry.id   AF-A0AAN6WF43-F1
#
_cell.length_a   1.000
_cell.length_b   1.000
_cell.length_c   1.000
_cell.angle_alpha   90.00
_cell.angle_beta   90.00
_cell.angle_gamma   90.00
#
_symmetry.space_group_name_H-M   'P 1'
#
loop_
_entity.id
_entity.type
_entity.pdbx_description
1 polymer ?
#
loop_
_entity_poly.entity_id
_entity_poly.type
_entity_poly.pdbx_seq_one_letter_code
_entity_poly.pdbx_strand_id
1 'polypeptide(L)'
;MNEATLKSLSVKMKRRARLDHAARCPFPGKCESATYYSLFIRAMNNVLSTELAQFTYAKIIDGLPIEDVTWDRRVPAVYDNHPIEHHPDLYPRALDCACKHKEEIYFFIPSFNPGLINAYTQSTPGTKAFNTPHRACRYGVE
;
A
#
# COMPACT_ATOMS: atom_id res chain seq x y z
N MET A 1 6.60 25.24 17.27
CA MET A 1 5.95 25.40 15.94
C MET A 1 4.53 25.90 16.19
N ASN A 2 4.12 27.03 15.60
CA ASN A 2 2.80 27.62 15.88
C ASN A 2 1.70 27.01 14.98
N GLU A 3 0.43 27.20 15.37
CA GLU A 3 -0.73 26.63 14.67
C GLU A 3 -0.82 27.10 13.20
N ALA A 4 -0.48 28.36 12.94
CA ALA A 4 -0.48 28.92 11.59
C ALA A 4 0.56 28.23 10.68
N THR A 5 1.76 27.95 11.20
CA THR A 5 2.81 27.20 10.49
C THR A 5 2.33 25.77 10.19
N LEU A 6 1.70 25.09 11.15
CA LEU A 6 1.14 23.74 10.96
C LEU A 6 0.07 23.70 9.86
N LYS A 7 -0.87 24.65 9.86
CA LYS A 7 -1.91 24.76 8.84
C LYS A 7 -1.31 25.01 7.45
N SER A 8 -0.37 25.94 7.34
CA SER A 8 0.33 26.24 6.09
C SER A 8 1.09 25.02 5.54
N LEU A 9 1.81 24.31 6.41
CA LEU A 9 2.52 23.08 6.03
C LEU A 9 1.56 22.00 5.54
N SER A 10 0.44 21.78 6.25
CA SER A 10 -0.59 20.81 5.85
C SER A 10 -1.14 21.09 4.44
N VAL A 11 -1.42 22.36 4.11
CA VAL A 11 -1.88 22.75 2.77
C VAL A 11 -0.82 22.46 1.71
N LYS A 12 0.44 22.81 1.96
CA LYS A 12 1.56 22.54 1.04
C LYS A 12 1.72 21.03 0.81
N MET A 13 1.69 20.23 1.87
CA MET A 13 1.82 18.77 1.78
C MET A 13 0.66 18.14 1.00
N LYS A 14 -0.58 18.58 1.23
CA LYS A 14 -1.76 18.12 0.46
C LYS A 14 -1.64 18.47 -1.02
N ARG A 15 -1.21 19.69 -1.34
CA ARG A 15 -0.98 20.11 -2.74
C ARG A 15 0.07 19.24 -3.40
N ARG A 16 1.20 19.00 -2.71
CA ARG A 16 2.28 18.15 -3.23
C ARG A 16 1.80 16.71 -3.47
N ALA A 17 1.11 16.11 -2.51
CA ALA A 17 0.56 14.78 -2.64
C ALA A 17 -0.40 14.64 -3.83
N ARG A 18 -1.24 15.66 -4.10
CA ARG A 18 -2.11 15.69 -5.28
C ARG A 18 -1.33 15.73 -6.59
N LEU A 19 -0.31 16.58 -6.67
CA LEU A 19 0.56 16.67 -7.84
C LEU A 19 1.33 15.36 -8.08
N ASP A 20 1.90 14.78 -7.02
CA ASP A 20 2.61 13.51 -7.09
C ASP A 20 1.67 12.36 -7.49
N HIS A 21 0.41 12.37 -7.06
CA HIS A 21 -0.60 11.40 -7.49
C HIS A 21 -0.96 11.56 -8.97
N ALA A 22 -1.20 12.80 -9.42
CA ALA A 22 -1.54 13.10 -10.80
C ALA A 22 -0.41 12.76 -11.79
N ALA A 23 0.85 12.82 -11.35
CA ALA A 23 2.02 12.48 -12.15
C ALA A 23 2.31 10.96 -12.25
N ARG A 24 1.54 10.11 -11.57
CA ARG A 24 1.77 8.65 -11.60
C ARG A 24 1.38 8.07 -12.95
N CYS A 25 2.14 7.08 -13.41
CA CYS A 25 1.84 6.31 -14.60
C CYS A 25 1.73 4.81 -14.29
N PRO A 26 0.94 4.04 -15.07
CA PRO A 26 0.92 2.59 -14.96
C PRO A 26 2.31 1.98 -15.21
N PHE A 27 2.56 0.79 -14.66
CA PHE A 27 3.80 0.08 -14.94
C PHE A 27 3.91 -0.23 -16.45
N PRO A 28 5.01 0.13 -17.13
CA PRO A 28 5.13 -0.02 -18.57
C PRO A 28 5.15 -1.51 -18.95
N GLY A 29 4.17 -1.93 -19.75
CA GLY A 29 3.92 -3.32 -20.11
C GLY A 29 4.42 -3.76 -21.50
N LYS A 30 5.26 -3.00 -22.21
CA LYS A 30 5.68 -3.36 -23.58
C LYS A 30 7.20 -3.53 -23.76
N CYS A 31 7.57 -4.75 -24.15
CA CYS A 31 8.85 -5.28 -24.61
C CYS A 31 10.02 -5.37 -23.60
N GLU A 32 10.77 -4.32 -23.29
CA GLU A 32 11.99 -4.46 -22.43
C GLU A 32 11.66 -4.64 -20.94
N SER A 33 10.49 -4.15 -20.54
CA SER A 33 9.97 -4.20 -19.18
C SER A 33 9.26 -5.52 -18.85
N ALA A 34 9.10 -6.45 -19.79
CA ALA A 34 8.33 -7.68 -19.56
C ALA A 34 8.90 -8.54 -18.41
N THR A 35 10.24 -8.60 -18.29
CA THR A 35 10.92 -9.29 -17.19
C THR A 35 10.74 -8.58 -15.85
N TYR A 36 10.88 -7.25 -15.82
CA TYR A 36 10.67 -6.46 -14.60
C TYR A 36 9.22 -6.50 -14.15
N TYR A 37 8.28 -6.47 -15.10
CA TYR A 37 6.86 -6.62 -14.86
C TYR A 37 6.55 -8.01 -14.29
N SER A 38 7.06 -9.09 -14.90
CA SER A 38 6.82 -10.44 -14.36
C SER A 38 7.40 -10.63 -12.95
N LEU A 39 8.57 -10.05 -12.67
CA LEU A 39 9.15 -10.04 -11.33
C LEU A 39 8.30 -9.24 -10.33
N PHE A 40 7.79 -8.07 -10.74
CA PHE A 40 6.86 -7.27 -9.95
C PHE A 40 5.57 -8.06 -9.64
N ILE A 41 4.94 -8.67 -10.65
CA ILE A 41 3.73 -9.48 -10.48
C ILE A 41 3.99 -10.65 -9.54
N ARG A 42 5.11 -11.35 -9.70
CA ARG A 42 5.51 -12.44 -8.80
C ARG A 42 5.69 -11.94 -7.37
N ALA A 43 6.35 -10.80 -7.16
CA ALA A 43 6.54 -10.22 -5.84
C ALA A 43 5.20 -9.85 -5.18
N MET A 44 4.29 -9.23 -5.94
CA MET A 44 2.95 -8.90 -5.46
C MET A 44 2.15 -10.14 -5.10
N ASN A 45 2.16 -11.17 -5.95
CA ASN A 45 1.50 -12.43 -5.67
C ASN A 45 2.06 -13.11 -4.41
N ASN A 46 3.37 -13.08 -4.20
CA ASN A 46 3.98 -13.62 -2.98
C ASN A 46 3.50 -12.88 -1.73
N VAL A 47 3.50 -11.54 -1.76
CA VAL A 47 3.02 -10.72 -0.64
C VAL A 47 1.54 -10.98 -0.36
N LEU A 48 0.70 -10.99 -1.39
CA LEU A 48 -0.74 -11.22 -1.26
C LEU A 48 -1.12 -12.68 -0.97
N SER A 49 -0.17 -13.62 -1.07
CA SER A 49 -0.34 -15.01 -0.65
C SER A 49 -0.03 -15.24 0.82
N THR A 50 0.45 -14.23 1.53
CA THR A 50 0.67 -14.35 2.98
C THR A 50 -0.67 -14.36 3.71
N GLU A 51 -0.74 -15.13 4.79
CA GLU A 51 -1.91 -15.19 5.67
C GLU A 51 -2.28 -13.81 6.20
N LEU A 52 -1.29 -13.02 6.62
CA LEU A 52 -1.51 -11.65 7.09
C LEU A 52 -2.17 -10.77 6.02
N ALA A 53 -1.73 -10.85 4.76
CA ALA A 53 -2.32 -10.08 3.68
C ALA A 53 -3.75 -10.54 3.37
N GLN A 54 -3.98 -11.85 3.30
CA GLN A 54 -5.32 -12.42 3.06
C GLN A 54 -6.29 -12.06 4.18
N PHE A 55 -5.86 -12.17 5.43
CA PHE A 55 -6.67 -11.83 6.60
C PHE A 55 -6.95 -10.33 6.68
N THR A 56 -5.95 -9.49 6.40
CA THR A 56 -6.15 -8.03 6.30
C THR A 56 -7.15 -7.70 5.19
N TYR A 57 -7.06 -8.38 4.05
CA TYR A 57 -7.97 -8.15 2.95
C TYR A 57 -9.40 -8.61 3.27
N ALA A 58 -9.54 -9.73 3.99
CA ALA A 58 -10.81 -10.17 4.53
C ALA A 58 -11.43 -9.12 5.47
N LYS A 59 -10.66 -8.52 6.38
CA LYS A 59 -11.13 -7.39 7.23
C LYS A 59 -11.63 -6.19 6.41
N ILE A 60 -10.99 -5.90 5.26
CA ILE A 60 -11.43 -4.82 4.37
C ILE A 60 -12.78 -5.16 3.72
N ILE A 61 -12.93 -6.40 3.25
CA ILE A 61 -14.19 -6.90 2.66
C ILE A 61 -15.30 -6.92 3.70
N ASP A 62 -14.98 -7.33 4.93
CA ASP A 62 -15.87 -7.34 6.08
C ASP A 62 -16.33 -5.92 6.48
N GLY A 63 -15.52 -4.92 6.15
CA GLY A 63 -15.79 -3.51 6.46
C GLY A 63 -15.43 -3.11 7.89
N LEU A 64 -15.01 -4.06 8.73
CA LEU A 64 -14.57 -3.81 10.09
C LEU A 64 -13.35 -4.69 10.45
N PRO A 65 -12.28 -4.12 11.04
CA PRO A 65 -11.23 -4.91 11.64
C PRO A 65 -11.76 -5.73 12.81
N ILE A 66 -11.14 -6.88 13.10
CA ILE A 66 -11.40 -7.58 14.35
C ILE A 66 -10.83 -6.82 15.56
N GLU A 67 -11.38 -7.10 16.73
CA GLU A 67 -11.06 -6.43 18.00
C GLU A 67 -9.56 -6.47 18.35
N ASP A 68 -8.86 -7.55 18.02
CA ASP A 68 -7.43 -7.72 18.31
C ASP A 68 -6.56 -6.59 17.72
N VAL A 69 -6.97 -6.03 16.57
CA VAL A 69 -6.27 -4.91 15.91
C VAL A 69 -6.28 -3.64 16.77
N THR A 70 -7.25 -3.49 17.66
CA THR A 70 -7.36 -2.31 18.52
C THR A 70 -6.31 -2.28 19.62
N TRP A 71 -5.84 -3.46 20.02
CA TRP A 71 -4.85 -3.66 21.08
C TRP A 71 -3.40 -3.64 20.55
N ASP A 72 -3.19 -3.86 19.24
CA ASP A 72 -1.88 -3.77 18.56
C ASP A 72 -1.38 -2.32 18.34
N ARG A 73 -1.81 -1.36 19.19
CA ARG A 73 -1.39 0.04 19.14
C ARG A 73 -0.64 0.43 20.40
N ARG A 74 0.40 1.26 20.25
CA ARG A 74 1.14 1.87 21.39
C ARG A 74 0.24 2.70 22.31
N VAL A 75 -0.87 3.22 21.80
CA VAL A 75 -1.94 3.88 22.56
C VAL A 75 -3.26 3.40 21.96
N PRO A 76 -4.13 2.73 22.73
CA PRO A 76 -5.48 2.40 22.28
C PRO A 76 -6.20 3.69 21.87
N ALA A 77 -6.73 3.73 20.64
CA ALA A 77 -7.47 4.87 20.12
C ALA A 77 -8.98 4.60 20.07
N VAL A 78 -9.40 3.51 20.72
CA VAL A 78 -10.74 2.98 20.73
C VAL A 78 -11.20 3.04 22.19
N TYR A 79 -12.25 3.81 22.43
CA TYR A 79 -12.87 4.05 23.73
C TYR A 79 -14.38 4.09 23.53
N ASP A 80 -15.14 3.96 24.61
CA ASP A 80 -16.60 4.16 24.65
C ASP A 80 -17.42 3.21 23.75
N ASN A 81 -17.33 1.90 23.99
CA ASN A 81 -18.21 0.89 23.37
C ASN A 81 -18.17 0.93 21.83
N HIS A 82 -16.95 1.03 21.29
CA HIS A 82 -16.74 1.20 19.86
C HIS A 82 -17.12 -0.10 19.12
N PRO A 83 -17.70 -0.03 17.90
CA PRO A 83 -18.15 -1.24 17.18
C PRO A 83 -17.08 -2.32 16.98
N ILE A 84 -15.80 -1.93 16.90
CA ILE A 84 -14.67 -2.87 16.76
C ILE A 84 -14.48 -3.73 18.03
N GLU A 85 -14.80 -3.23 19.23
CA GLU A 85 -14.68 -3.97 20.50
C GLU A 85 -15.70 -5.14 20.60
N HIS A 86 -16.67 -5.18 19.68
CA HIS A 86 -17.69 -6.23 19.61
C HIS A 86 -17.57 -7.05 18.33
N HIS A 87 -16.39 -7.03 17.71
CA HIS A 87 -16.11 -7.70 16.45
C HIS A 87 -14.94 -8.68 16.60
N PRO A 88 -15.11 -9.79 17.34
CA PRO A 88 -14.03 -10.72 17.65
C PRO A 88 -13.59 -11.51 16.42
N ASP A 89 -14.52 -11.80 15.51
CA ASP A 89 -14.33 -12.67 14.36
C ASP A 89 -14.69 -11.95 13.07
N LEU A 90 -14.13 -12.43 11.97
CA LEU A 90 -14.57 -12.01 10.64
C LEU A 90 -16.01 -12.48 10.37
N TYR A 91 -16.78 -11.69 9.64
CA TYR A 91 -18.06 -12.15 9.13
C TYR A 91 -17.90 -13.43 8.29
N PRO A 92 -18.81 -14.41 8.40
CA PRO A 92 -18.73 -15.65 7.65
C PRO A 92 -18.52 -15.38 6.16
N ARG A 93 -17.56 -16.10 5.56
CA ARG A 93 -17.16 -16.02 4.14
C ARG A 93 -16.33 -14.79 3.75
N ALA A 94 -16.02 -13.85 4.65
CA ALA A 94 -15.13 -12.74 4.32
C ALA A 94 -13.75 -13.23 3.84
N LEU A 95 -13.23 -14.30 4.47
CA LEU A 95 -11.98 -14.95 4.05
C LEU A 95 -12.09 -15.60 2.67
N ASP A 96 -13.18 -16.33 2.40
CA ASP A 96 -13.41 -16.96 1.10
C ASP A 96 -13.52 -15.92 -0.02
N CYS A 97 -14.19 -14.80 0.27
CA CYS A 97 -14.29 -13.66 -0.65
C CYS A 97 -12.92 -13.04 -0.90
N ALA A 98 -12.09 -12.86 0.13
CA ALA A 98 -10.73 -12.35 -0.02
C ALA A 98 -9.86 -13.26 -0.89
N CYS A 99 -9.95 -14.58 -0.70
CA CYS A 99 -9.23 -15.56 -1.50
C CYS A 99 -9.65 -15.53 -2.98
N LYS A 100 -10.96 -15.48 -3.26
CA LYS A 100 -11.45 -15.39 -4.65
C LYS A 100 -11.02 -14.09 -5.32
N HIS A 101 -11.20 -12.97 -4.63
CA HIS A 101 -10.93 -11.67 -5.23
C HIS A 101 -9.42 -11.46 -5.47
N LYS A 102 -8.55 -12.10 -4.67
CA LYS A 102 -7.10 -12.14 -4.93
C LYS A 102 -6.78 -12.70 -6.32
N GLU A 103 -7.47 -13.75 -6.76
CA GLU A 103 -7.26 -14.36 -8.08
C GLU A 103 -7.67 -13.43 -9.23
N GLU A 104 -8.56 -12.48 -8.95
CA GLU A 104 -9.10 -11.50 -9.91
C GLU A 104 -8.33 -10.17 -9.90
N ILE A 105 -7.28 -10.01 -9.07
CA ILE A 105 -6.56 -8.73 -8.97
C ILE A 105 -5.80 -8.41 -10.27
N TYR A 106 -6.21 -7.31 -10.90
CA TYR A 106 -5.50 -6.73 -12.03
C TYR A 106 -4.41 -5.77 -11.58
N PHE A 107 -3.17 -6.23 -11.59
CA PHE A 107 -1.98 -5.41 -11.28
C PHE A 107 -1.61 -4.37 -12.35
N PHE A 108 -2.44 -4.17 -13.37
CA PHE A 108 -2.34 -3.05 -14.31
C PHE A 108 -2.98 -1.77 -13.78
N ILE A 109 -3.81 -1.86 -12.74
CA ILE A 109 -4.50 -0.72 -12.14
C ILE A 109 -3.55 0.19 -11.33
N PRO A 110 -2.58 -0.32 -10.55
CA PRO A 110 -1.69 0.53 -9.77
C PRO A 110 -0.82 1.43 -10.65
N SER A 111 -0.84 2.73 -10.34
CA SER A 111 0.05 3.72 -10.95
C SER A 111 1.17 4.09 -9.97
N PHE A 112 2.38 4.28 -10.51
CA PHE A 112 3.59 4.54 -9.73
C PHE A 112 4.26 5.83 -10.18
N ASN A 113 5.15 6.34 -9.33
CA ASN A 113 6.00 7.46 -9.71
C ASN A 113 6.89 7.04 -10.90
N PRO A 114 6.91 7.79 -12.02
CA PRO A 114 7.68 7.41 -13.21
C PRO A 114 9.18 7.27 -12.94
N GLY A 115 9.74 8.12 -12.07
CA GLY A 115 11.16 8.05 -11.68
C GLY A 115 11.48 6.79 -10.89
N LEU A 116 10.54 6.31 -10.06
CA LEU A 116 10.70 5.05 -9.34
C LEU A 116 10.64 3.84 -10.29
N ILE A 117 9.72 3.84 -11.26
CA ILE A 117 9.67 2.81 -12.29
C ILE A 117 11.00 2.78 -13.05
N ASN A 118 11.47 3.93 -13.53
CA ASN A 118 12.69 4.02 -14.30
C ASN A 118 13.92 3.55 -13.50
N ALA A 119 14.04 3.97 -12.23
CA ALA A 119 15.11 3.52 -11.35
C ALA A 119 15.09 1.99 -11.13
N TYR A 120 13.89 1.41 -11.00
CA TYR A 120 13.73 -0.03 -10.88
C TYR A 120 14.16 -0.77 -12.16
N THR A 121 13.68 -0.34 -13.33
CA THR A 121 13.98 -0.99 -14.63
C THR A 121 15.44 -0.83 -15.07
N GLN A 122 16.13 0.22 -14.59
CA GLN A 122 17.55 0.44 -14.86
C GLN A 122 18.47 -0.28 -13.85
N SER A 123 17.92 -0.87 -12.78
CA SER A 123 18.71 -1.54 -11.75
C SER A 123 18.93 -3.02 -12.07
N THR A 124 20.13 -3.54 -11.75
CA THR A 124 20.44 -4.95 -11.97
C THR A 124 19.69 -5.83 -10.96
N PRO A 125 18.96 -6.88 -11.40
CA PRO A 125 18.29 -7.83 -10.50
C PRO A 125 19.22 -8.39 -9.43
N GLY A 126 18.74 -8.50 -8.19
CA GLY A 126 19.51 -9.00 -7.05
C GLY A 126 20.41 -7.96 -6.36
N THR A 127 20.59 -6.76 -6.94
CA THR A 127 21.31 -5.67 -6.28
C THR A 127 20.47 -4.99 -5.20
N LYS A 128 21.12 -4.29 -4.27
CA LYS A 128 20.43 -3.46 -3.27
C LYS A 128 19.59 -2.36 -3.94
N ALA A 129 20.04 -1.78 -5.04
CA ALA A 129 19.27 -0.77 -5.78
C ALA A 129 17.96 -1.35 -6.34
N PHE A 130 17.97 -2.61 -6.77
CA PHE A 130 16.78 -3.34 -7.23
C PHE A 130 15.86 -3.74 -6.08
N ASN A 131 16.42 -4.27 -4.99
CA ASN A 131 15.65 -4.74 -3.82
C ASN A 131 15.11 -3.58 -2.96
N THR A 132 15.76 -2.42 -3.03
CA THR A 132 15.36 -1.20 -2.34
C THR A 132 15.52 -0.04 -3.32
N PRO A 133 14.52 0.21 -4.20
CA PRO A 133 14.54 1.41 -5.02
C PRO A 133 14.71 2.61 -4.09
N HIS A 134 15.80 3.33 -4.28
CA HIS A 134 16.30 4.33 -3.34
C HIS A 134 15.19 5.32 -2.97
N ARG A 135 15.24 5.82 -1.72
CA ARG A 135 14.29 6.77 -1.10
C ARG A 135 14.09 8.06 -1.93
N ALA A 136 13.38 8.01 -3.05
CA ALA A 136 12.88 9.19 -3.75
C ALA A 136 11.76 9.90 -2.97
N CYS A 137 11.29 9.28 -1.88
CA CYS A 137 10.38 9.86 -0.89
C CYS A 137 11.09 10.26 0.43
N ARG A 138 12.38 10.61 0.44
CA ARG A 138 12.84 11.51 1.52
C ARG A 138 12.33 12.90 1.17
N TYR A 139 11.32 13.33 1.93
CA TYR A 139 10.96 14.71 2.19
C TYR A 139 12.02 15.70 1.71
N GLY A 140 11.65 16.56 0.75
CA GLY A 140 12.46 17.69 0.32
C GLY A 140 12.80 18.58 1.50
N VAL A 141 13.97 18.34 2.07
CA VAL A 141 14.69 19.26 2.94
C VAL A 141 16.00 19.51 2.20
N GLU A 142 15.95 20.49 1.33
CA GLU A 142 17.08 21.41 1.13
C GLU A 142 16.99 22.48 2.23
#